data_AF-C0G552-F1
#
_entry.id   AF-C0G552-F1
#
_cell.length_a   1.000
_cell.length_b   1.000
_cell.length_c   1.000
_cell.angle_alpha   90.00
_cell.angle_beta   90.00
_cell.angle_gamma   90.00
#
_symmetry.space_group_name_H-M   'P 1'
#
loop_
_entity.id
_entity.type
_entity.pdbx_description
1 polymer ?
#
loop_
_entity_poly.entity_id
_entity_poly.type
_entity_poly.pdbx_seq_one_letter_code
_entity_poly.pdbx_strand_id
1 'polypeptide(L)'
;MRLRPYGRKAKARMKSMEYAPADLDEMIAREKKLVAIEYQNEAWADGMSEGIEPEILAEAAFTTALTELIREVGDDCALDLIEKMREQVIAGTFLSRRILQ
;
A
#
# COMPACT_ATOMS: atom_id res chain seq x y z
N MET A 1 -26.86 -54.77 12.83
CA MET A 1 -25.59 -54.16 12.39
C MET A 1 -25.90 -52.76 11.83
N ARG A 2 -25.59 -51.68 12.57
CA ARG A 2 -25.88 -50.29 12.15
C ARG A 2 -24.80 -49.80 11.18
N LEU A 3 -25.19 -49.42 9.97
CA LEU A 3 -24.30 -48.71 9.04
C LEU A 3 -24.10 -47.26 9.53
N ARG A 4 -22.84 -46.88 9.78
CA ARG A 4 -22.46 -45.48 10.05
C ARG A 4 -22.48 -44.69 8.74
N PRO A 5 -23.16 -43.53 8.65
CA PRO A 5 -23.10 -42.71 7.45
C PRO A 5 -21.76 -41.98 7.36
N TYR A 6 -21.01 -42.30 6.32
CA TYR A 6 -19.78 -41.63 5.93
C TYR A 6 -20.11 -40.21 5.43
N GLY A 7 -19.46 -39.20 6.00
CA GLY A 7 -18.93 -38.11 5.17
C GLY A 7 -19.78 -36.87 4.89
N ARG A 8 -20.66 -36.41 5.81
CA ARG A 8 -21.13 -35.00 5.77
C ARG A 8 -19.99 -33.97 5.97
N LYS A 9 -18.80 -34.43 6.37
CA LYS A 9 -17.61 -33.61 6.68
C LYS A 9 -16.68 -33.35 5.49
N ALA A 10 -16.79 -34.10 4.40
CA ALA A 10 -15.91 -33.92 3.23
C ALA A 10 -16.30 -32.71 2.35
N LYS A 11 -17.59 -32.32 2.35
CA LYS A 11 -18.07 -31.11 1.64
C LYS A 11 -17.63 -29.79 2.28
N ALA A 12 -17.17 -29.80 3.53
CA ALA A 12 -16.77 -28.59 4.24
C ALA A 12 -15.29 -28.22 4.04
N ARG A 13 -14.46 -29.15 3.56
CA ARG A 13 -13.01 -28.95 3.38
C ARG A 13 -12.59 -28.70 1.93
N MET A 14 -13.58 -28.67 1.05
CA MET A 14 -13.47 -28.35 -0.37
C MET A 14 -14.50 -27.28 -0.72
N LYS A 15 -14.73 -26.33 0.21
CA LYS A 15 -15.13 -25.00 -0.23
C LYS A 15 -13.86 -24.48 -0.90
N SER A 16 -13.87 -24.50 -2.23
CA SER A 16 -13.01 -23.70 -3.06
C SER A 16 -12.64 -22.42 -2.33
N MET A 17 -11.39 -22.02 -2.47
CA MET A 17 -10.91 -20.69 -2.13
C MET A 17 -11.62 -19.67 -3.06
N GLU A 18 -12.95 -19.62 -3.02
CA GLU A 18 -13.79 -18.54 -3.49
C GLU A 18 -13.65 -17.46 -2.45
N TYR A 19 -12.58 -16.70 -2.60
CA TYR A 19 -12.44 -15.43 -1.94
C TYR A 19 -13.61 -14.55 -2.42
N ALA A 20 -14.32 -13.88 -1.51
CA ALA A 20 -15.43 -13.05 -1.95
C ALA A 20 -14.87 -11.94 -2.86
N PRO A 21 -15.62 -11.46 -3.88
CA PRO A 21 -15.12 -10.45 -4.80
C PRO A 21 -14.54 -9.22 -4.12
N ALA A 22 -15.18 -8.74 -3.04
CA ALA A 22 -14.68 -7.62 -2.24
C ALA A 22 -13.33 -7.91 -1.57
N ASP A 23 -13.15 -9.15 -1.09
CA ASP A 23 -11.88 -9.54 -0.50
C ASP A 23 -10.79 -9.52 -1.60
N LEU A 24 -11.09 -10.01 -2.82
CA LEU A 24 -10.15 -9.99 -3.96
C LEU A 24 -9.74 -8.56 -4.32
N ASP A 25 -10.70 -7.64 -4.34
CA ASP A 25 -10.44 -6.22 -4.60
C ASP A 25 -9.51 -5.61 -3.53
N GLU A 26 -9.72 -5.94 -2.25
CA GLU A 26 -8.81 -5.53 -1.18
C GLU A 26 -7.40 -6.11 -1.35
N MET A 27 -7.28 -7.39 -1.74
CA MET A 27 -5.98 -8.00 -2.02
C MET A 27 -5.27 -7.31 -3.17
N ILE A 28 -5.99 -7.03 -4.27
CA ILE A 28 -5.45 -6.31 -5.43
C ILE A 28 -5.00 -4.90 -5.04
N ALA A 29 -5.80 -4.17 -4.25
CA ALA A 29 -5.44 -2.83 -3.80
C ALA A 29 -4.19 -2.82 -2.91
N ARG A 30 -4.07 -3.82 -2.02
CA ARG A 30 -2.87 -4.01 -1.19
C ARG A 30 -1.65 -4.29 -2.05
N GLU A 31 -1.76 -5.19 -3.02
CA GLU A 31 -0.67 -5.55 -3.92
C GLU A 31 -0.20 -4.35 -4.74
N LYS A 32 -1.12 -3.60 -5.34
CA LYS A 32 -0.79 -2.35 -6.06
C LYS A 32 -0.04 -1.36 -5.19
N LYS A 33 -0.43 -1.25 -3.92
CA LYS A 33 0.25 -0.36 -2.96
C LYS A 33 1.65 -0.84 -2.63
N LEU A 34 1.86 -2.14 -2.48
CA LEU A 34 3.19 -2.72 -2.24
C LEU A 34 4.13 -2.45 -3.42
N VAL A 35 3.67 -2.76 -4.63
CA VAL A 35 4.42 -2.50 -5.86
C VAL A 35 4.76 -1.01 -6.02
N ALA A 36 3.82 -0.11 -5.73
CA ALA A 36 4.09 1.33 -5.78
C ALA A 36 5.16 1.76 -4.78
N ILE A 37 5.20 1.17 -3.58
CA ILE A 37 6.24 1.43 -2.58
C ILE A 37 7.60 0.91 -3.07
N GLU A 38 7.65 -0.26 -3.69
CA GLU A 38 8.88 -0.82 -4.28
C GLU A 38 9.47 0.12 -5.33
N TYR A 39 8.66 0.58 -6.30
CA TYR A 39 9.10 1.56 -7.30
C TYR A 39 9.66 2.84 -6.68
N GLN A 40 9.04 3.35 -5.62
CA GLN A 40 9.53 4.57 -4.95
C GLN A 40 10.82 4.31 -4.18
N ASN A 41 10.97 3.14 -3.54
CA ASN A 41 12.21 2.77 -2.85
C ASN A 41 13.38 2.62 -3.83
N GLU A 42 13.14 2.04 -5.00
CA GLU A 42 14.16 1.91 -6.06
C GLU A 42 14.59 3.30 -6.57
N ALA A 43 13.61 4.15 -6.94
CA ALA A 43 13.90 5.52 -7.35
C ALA A 43 14.67 6.30 -6.27
N TRP A 44 14.36 6.05 -4.98
CA TRP A 44 15.07 6.64 -3.86
C TRP A 44 16.53 6.16 -3.78
N ALA A 45 16.74 4.85 -3.88
CA ALA A 45 18.06 4.25 -3.84
C ALA A 45 18.94 4.73 -5.00
N ASP A 46 18.38 4.78 -6.21
CA ASP A 46 19.07 5.24 -7.41
C ASP A 46 19.47 6.71 -7.27
N GLY A 47 18.54 7.59 -6.88
CA GLY A 47 18.84 9.02 -6.67
C GLY A 47 19.93 9.25 -5.63
N MET A 48 19.88 8.52 -4.52
CA MET A 48 20.94 8.57 -3.49
C MET A 48 22.29 8.05 -4.02
N SER A 49 22.29 7.02 -4.88
CA SER A 49 23.52 6.47 -5.47
C SER A 49 24.21 7.43 -6.44
N GLU A 50 23.42 8.28 -7.11
CA GLU A 50 23.89 9.37 -7.98
C GLU A 50 24.33 10.62 -7.18
N GLY A 51 24.21 10.58 -5.85
CA GLY A 51 24.64 11.66 -4.95
C GLY A 51 23.63 12.80 -4.79
N ILE A 52 22.36 12.58 -5.13
CA ILE A 52 21.29 13.57 -4.93
C ILE A 52 20.94 13.63 -3.44
N GLU A 53 20.87 14.85 -2.89
CA GLU A 53 20.50 15.06 -1.50
C GLU A 53 19.04 14.64 -1.21
N PRO A 54 18.76 14.00 -0.06
CA PRO A 54 17.42 13.54 0.29
C PRO A 54 16.33 14.62 0.23
N GLU A 55 16.67 15.86 0.61
CA GLU A 55 15.76 17.00 0.59
C GLU A 55 15.34 17.36 -0.84
N ILE A 56 16.28 17.34 -1.79
CA ILE A 56 16.03 17.60 -3.21
C ILE A 56 15.19 16.47 -3.79
N LEU A 57 15.53 15.22 -3.47
CA LEU A 57 14.79 14.05 -3.94
C LEU A 57 13.35 14.03 -3.43
N ALA A 58 13.14 14.38 -2.16
CA ALA A 58 11.82 14.52 -1.56
C ALA A 58 10.99 15.60 -2.26
N GLU A 59 11.55 16.81 -2.45
CA GLU A 59 10.86 17.92 -3.09
C GLU A 59 10.44 17.56 -4.53
N ALA A 60 11.35 16.94 -5.29
CA ALA A 60 11.06 16.46 -6.64
C ALA A 60 9.93 15.42 -6.64
N ALA A 61 10.02 14.39 -5.78
CA ALA A 61 9.01 13.35 -5.68
C ALA A 61 7.62 13.91 -5.31
N PHE A 62 7.54 14.82 -4.34
CA PHE A 62 6.28 15.45 -3.96
C PHE A 62 5.71 16.32 -5.07
N THR A 63 6.53 17.13 -5.72
CA THR A 63 6.11 17.99 -6.82
C THR A 63 5.55 17.16 -7.97
N THR A 64 6.25 16.08 -8.36
CA THR A 64 5.78 15.17 -9.41
C THR A 64 4.49 14.47 -8.99
N ALA A 65 4.43 13.90 -7.79
CA ALA A 65 3.25 13.18 -7.32
C ALA A 65 2.00 14.06 -7.27
N LEU A 66 2.11 15.29 -6.74
CA LEU A 66 0.99 16.22 -6.67
C LEU A 66 0.57 16.72 -8.05
N THR A 67 1.53 17.01 -8.94
CA THR A 67 1.23 17.43 -10.33
C THR A 67 0.42 16.37 -11.07
N GLU A 68 0.85 15.10 -10.98
CA GLU A 68 0.17 13.99 -11.64
C GLU A 68 -1.19 13.71 -11.00
N LEU A 69 -1.28 13.74 -9.66
CA LEU A 69 -2.54 13.53 -8.94
C LEU A 69 -3.58 14.61 -9.33
N ILE A 70 -3.18 15.87 -9.33
CA ILE A 70 -4.04 16.99 -9.77
C ILE A 70 -4.51 16.77 -11.20
N ARG A 71 -3.61 16.37 -12.11
CA ARG A 71 -3.96 16.14 -13.51
C ARG A 71 -4.99 15.01 -13.69
N GLU A 72 -4.87 13.93 -12.93
CA GLU A 72 -5.71 12.74 -13.10
C GLU A 72 -7.02 12.79 -12.30
N VAL A 73 -7.02 13.39 -11.10
CA VAL A 73 -8.18 13.36 -10.17
C VAL A 73 -8.59 14.72 -9.60
N GLY A 74 -7.90 15.80 -9.96
CA GLY A 74 -8.22 17.17 -9.56
C GLY A 74 -7.64 17.61 -8.20
N ASP A 75 -7.71 18.92 -7.97
CA ASP A 75 -7.06 19.60 -6.84
C ASP A 75 -7.62 19.17 -5.47
N ASP A 76 -8.92 18.92 -5.36
CA ASP A 76 -9.57 18.54 -4.10
C ASP A 76 -8.96 17.25 -3.53
N CYS A 77 -8.75 16.24 -4.37
CA CYS A 77 -8.10 14.98 -3.97
C CYS A 77 -6.66 15.17 -3.50
N ALA A 78 -5.93 16.11 -4.10
CA ALA A 78 -4.56 16.43 -3.72
C ALA A 78 -4.50 17.16 -2.37
N LEU A 79 -5.42 18.10 -2.13
CA LEU A 79 -5.55 18.80 -0.85
C LEU A 79 -5.91 17.84 0.28
N ASP A 80 -6.85 16.92 0.06
CA ASP A 80 -7.21 15.89 1.04
C ASP A 80 -6.03 15.00 1.42
N LEU A 81 -5.20 14.62 0.43
CA LEU A 81 -3.98 13.86 0.68
C LEU A 81 -2.98 14.65 1.51
N ILE A 82 -2.76 15.93 1.19
CA ILE A 82 -1.83 16.80 1.93
C ILE A 82 -2.28 16.96 3.38
N GLU A 83 -3.57 17.22 3.65
CA GLU A 83 -4.05 17.36 5.02
C GLU A 83 -3.86 16.07 5.81
N LYS A 84 -4.19 14.92 5.22
CA LYS A 84 -3.96 13.62 5.84
C LYS A 84 -2.48 13.38 6.15
N MET A 85 -1.58 13.70 5.22
CA MET A 85 -0.14 13.54 5.44
C MET A 85 0.35 14.48 6.55
N ARG A 86 -0.15 15.72 6.57
CA ARG A 86 0.13 16.69 7.64
C ARG A 86 -0.29 16.16 9.01
N GLU A 87 -1.52 15.64 9.13
CA GLU A 87 -2.00 15.00 10.36
C GLU A 87 -1.07 13.86 10.80
N GLN A 88 -0.63 13.03 9.86
CA GLN A 88 0.30 11.93 10.14
C GLN A 88 1.67 12.40 10.63
N VAL A 89 2.20 13.50 10.07
CA VAL A 89 3.44 14.14 10.56
C VAL A 89 3.25 14.65 11.99
N ILE A 90 2.17 15.35 12.26
CA ILE A 90 1.85 15.89 13.60
C ILE A 90 1.72 14.74 14.61
N ALA A 91 1.09 13.63 14.21
CA ALA A 91 0.96 12.43 15.03
C ALA A 91 2.28 11.65 15.21
N GLY A 92 3.36 12.05 14.53
CA GLY A 92 4.65 11.37 14.58
C GLY A 92 4.66 10.01 13.87
N THR A 93 3.74 9.78 12.93
CA THR A 93 3.55 8.48 12.24
C THR A 93 4.81 8.05 11.48
N PHE A 94 5.57 9.02 10.94
CA PHE A 94 6.79 8.79 10.18
C PHE A 94 8.05 8.72 11.04
N LEU A 95 7.95 9.06 12.33
CA LEU A 95 9.07 8.93 13.26
C LEU A 95 9.31 7.44 13.49
N SER A 96 10.31 6.89 12.82
CA SER A 96 10.71 5.50 13.00
C SER A 96 11.11 5.25 14.46
N ARG A 97 10.24 4.58 15.22
CA ARG A 97 10.65 3.85 16.42
C ARG A 97 11.26 2.51 15.98
N ARG A 98 12.36 2.57 15.24
CA ARG A 98 13.24 1.42 14.96
C ARG A 98 14.67 1.81 15.27
N ILE A 99 14.96 1.88 16.57
CA ILE A 99 16.21 1.31 17.07
C ILE A 99 15.91 -0.19 17.20
N LEU A 100 16.02 -0.93 16.10
CA LEU A 100 16.14 -2.38 16.18
C LEU A 100 17.55 -2.69 15.69
N GLN A 101 18.37 -2.93 16.72
CA GLN A 101 19.65 -3.65 16.81
C GLN A 101 20.22 -4.25 15.53
#